data_AF-A0A817A6Y3-F1
#
_entry.id   AF-A0A817A6Y3-F1
#
_cell.length_a   1.000
_cell.length_b   1.000
_cell.length_c   1.000
_cell.angle_alpha   90.00
_cell.angle_beta   90.00
_cell.angle_gamma   90.00
#
_symmetry.space_group_name_H-M   'P 1'
#
loop_
_entity.id
_entity.type
_entity.pdbx_description
1 polymer ?
#
loop_
_entity_poly.entity_id
_entity_poly.type
_entity_poly.pdbx_seq_one_letter_code
_entity_poly.pdbx_strand_id
1 'polypeptide(L)'
;NRIDVAYNVTTTELNKLCAVEGAMVFNTVKHSHSYISHACTIKIIKKYFPDSSTAKNITCDKTKAREIACNVLAPSLTSYIVTEIRNVSFFQFAMMLRIKEISKWFQLWYNSFPKLL
;
A
#
# COMPACT_ATOMS: atom_id res chain seq x y z
N ASN A 1 5.76 -5.80 -28.05
CA ASN A 1 4.78 -4.81 -27.56
C ASN A 1 5.28 -3.75 -26.58
N ARG A 2 6.28 -3.98 -25.70
CA ARG A 2 6.94 -2.86 -24.95
C ARG A 2 8.24 -2.37 -25.59
N ILE A 3 8.79 -3.15 -26.53
CA ILE A 3 10.10 -2.93 -27.16
C ILE A 3 9.95 -2.01 -28.38
N ASP A 4 8.78 -2.01 -29.01
CA ASP A 4 8.53 -1.33 -30.30
C ASP A 4 8.26 0.18 -30.16
N VAL A 5 7.98 0.66 -28.93
CA VAL A 5 7.77 2.09 -28.62
C VAL A 5 9.10 2.81 -28.34
N ALA A 6 10.18 2.07 -28.08
CA ALA A 6 11.48 2.66 -27.71
C ALA A 6 12.25 3.27 -28.88
N TYR A 7 11.84 3.01 -30.13
CA TYR A 7 12.68 3.28 -31.30
C TYR A 7 12.80 4.77 -31.70
N ASN A 8 12.01 5.68 -31.10
CA ASN A 8 12.06 7.13 -31.42
C ASN A 8 12.24 8.04 -30.19
N VAL A 9 12.65 7.51 -29.03
CA VAL A 9 12.87 8.32 -27.82
C VAL A 9 14.33 8.77 -27.77
N THR A 10 14.57 10.09 -27.78
CA THR A 10 15.91 10.66 -27.63
C THR A 10 16.48 10.29 -26.25
N THR A 11 17.81 10.14 -26.16
CA THR A 11 18.51 9.82 -24.91
C THR A 11 18.19 10.78 -23.76
N THR A 12 17.83 12.03 -24.08
CA THR A 12 17.39 13.05 -23.10
C THR A 12 16.01 12.77 -22.53
N GLU A 13 15.04 12.34 -23.34
CA GLU A 13 13.70 11.98 -22.87
C GLU A 13 13.73 10.67 -22.07
N LEU A 14 14.59 9.73 -22.45
CA LEU A 14 14.80 8.50 -21.68
C LEU A 14 15.35 8.79 -20.27
N ASN A 15 16.30 9.72 -20.15
CA ASN A 15 16.87 10.12 -18.86
C ASN A 15 15.83 10.82 -17.96
N LYS A 16 14.97 11.66 -18.56
CA LYS A 16 13.86 12.29 -17.83
C LYS A 16 12.89 11.23 -17.31
N LEU A 17 12.53 10.25 -18.15
CA LEU A 17 11.64 9.16 -17.76
C LEU A 17 12.21 8.36 -16.58
N CYS A 18 13.47 7.93 -16.66
CA CYS A 18 14.14 7.21 -15.57
C CYS A 18 14.18 8.02 -14.27
N ALA A 19 14.45 9.33 -14.35
CA ALA A 19 14.45 10.21 -13.18
C ALA A 19 13.05 10.34 -12.54
N VAL A 20 12.00 10.45 -13.37
CA VAL A 20 10.61 10.50 -12.91
C VAL A 20 10.21 9.19 -12.24
N GLU A 21 10.51 8.05 -12.86
CA GLU A 21 10.21 6.72 -12.30
C GLU A 21 10.92 6.50 -10.96
N GLY A 22 12.22 6.76 -10.90
CA GLY A 22 13.00 6.60 -9.67
C GLY A 22 12.49 7.49 -8.53
N ALA A 23 12.13 8.73 -8.84
CA ALA A 23 11.64 9.66 -7.84
C ALA A 23 10.18 9.36 -7.41
N MET A 24 9.33 8.82 -8.29
CA MET A 24 8.01 8.28 -7.92
C MET A 24 8.13 7.08 -6.97
N VAL A 25 9.01 6.13 -7.28
CA VAL A 25 9.27 4.96 -6.42
C VAL A 25 9.79 5.41 -5.06
N PHE A 26 10.76 6.32 -5.03
CA PHE A 26 11.31 6.86 -3.80
C PHE A 26 10.23 7.56 -2.95
N ASN A 27 9.43 8.44 -3.54
CA ASN A 27 8.36 9.15 -2.83
C ASN A 27 7.31 8.18 -2.27
N THR A 28 6.99 7.12 -3.01
CA THR A 28 6.06 6.08 -2.55
C THR A 28 6.60 5.38 -1.30
N VAL A 29 7.85 4.90 -1.35
CA VAL A 29 8.47 4.17 -0.24
C VAL A 29 8.67 5.05 1.00
N LYS A 30 9.14 6.29 0.80
CA LYS A 30 9.49 7.19 1.92
C LYS A 30 8.29 7.94 2.50
N HIS A 31 7.36 8.37 1.66
CA HIS A 31 6.39 9.39 2.05
C HIS A 31 4.94 8.91 1.95
N SER A 32 4.60 7.87 1.19
CA SER A 32 3.19 7.45 0.95
C SER A 32 2.54 6.66 2.09
N HIS A 33 2.71 7.10 3.34
CA HIS A 33 2.16 6.45 4.54
C HIS A 33 0.90 7.12 5.10
N SER A 34 0.41 8.20 4.47
CA SER A 34 -0.79 8.91 4.94
C SER A 34 -1.52 9.62 3.80
N TYR A 35 -2.79 9.97 4.01
CA TYR A 35 -3.51 10.81 3.04
C TYR A 35 -2.87 12.20 2.90
N ILE A 36 -2.20 12.70 3.94
CA ILE A 36 -1.53 14.00 3.93
C ILE A 36 -0.36 13.98 2.93
N SER A 37 0.34 12.85 2.79
CA SER A 37 1.47 12.77 1.88
C SER A 37 1.09 12.73 0.40
N HIS A 38 -0.17 12.42 0.06
CA HIS A 38 -0.67 12.58 -1.31
C HIS A 38 -0.62 14.05 -1.77
N ALA A 39 -0.70 15.03 -0.86
CA ALA A 39 -0.49 16.43 -1.23
C ALA A 39 0.94 16.69 -1.74
N CYS A 40 1.93 15.96 -1.23
CA CYS A 40 3.32 16.00 -1.69
C CYS A 40 3.44 15.37 -3.08
N THR A 41 2.81 14.20 -3.27
CA THR A 41 2.76 13.48 -4.55
C THR A 41 2.16 14.34 -5.66
N ILE A 42 1.08 15.08 -5.40
CA ILE A 42 0.49 15.99 -6.40
C ILE A 42 1.45 17.12 -6.79
N LYS A 43 2.20 17.70 -5.85
CA LYS A 43 3.22 18.71 -6.18
C LYS A 43 4.30 18.14 -7.11
N ILE A 44 4.68 16.90 -6.86
CA ILE A 44 5.66 16.16 -7.65
C ILE A 44 5.11 15.85 -9.05
N ILE A 45 3.86 15.37 -9.17
CA ILE A 45 3.19 15.10 -10.45
C ILE A 45 3.09 16.35 -11.32
N LYS A 46 2.75 17.50 -10.73
CA LYS A 46 2.74 18.80 -11.45
C LYS A 46 4.11 19.19 -12.00
N LYS A 47 5.18 18.76 -11.34
CA LYS A 47 6.56 19.02 -11.75
C LYS A 47 7.04 18.05 -12.83
N TYR A 48 6.55 16.81 -12.84
CA TYR A 48 6.87 15.82 -13.88
C TYR A 48 6.11 16.05 -15.18
N PHE A 49 4.88 16.54 -15.10
CA PHE A 49 4.03 16.76 -16.26
C PHE A 49 3.63 18.24 -16.36
N PRO A 50 4.59 19.16 -16.60
CA PRO A 50 4.31 20.59 -16.73
C PRO A 50 3.42 20.91 -17.94
N ASP A 51 3.39 20.02 -18.93
CA ASP A 51 2.66 20.22 -20.19
C ASP A 51 1.19 19.76 -20.07
N SER A 52 0.89 18.92 -19.08
CA SER A 52 -0.45 18.39 -18.86
C SER A 52 -1.34 19.40 -18.13
N SER A 53 -2.37 19.90 -18.81
CA SER A 53 -3.43 20.70 -18.20
C SER A 53 -4.15 19.94 -17.09
N THR A 54 -4.33 18.63 -17.26
CA THR A 54 -4.92 17.73 -16.27
C THR A 54 -4.09 17.70 -14.99
N ALA A 55 -2.77 17.51 -15.09
CA ALA A 55 -1.90 17.45 -13.91
C ALA A 55 -1.92 18.75 -13.09
N LYS A 56 -1.97 19.92 -13.76
CA LYS A 56 -2.04 21.23 -13.11
C LYS A 56 -3.29 21.40 -12.25
N ASN A 57 -4.42 20.87 -12.70
CA ASN A 57 -5.73 21.07 -12.07
C ASN A 57 -6.01 20.11 -10.90
N ILE A 58 -5.13 19.16 -10.61
CA ILE A 58 -5.30 18.25 -9.47
C ILE A 58 -5.03 19.03 -8.16
N THR A 59 -6.04 19.16 -7.30
CA THR A 59 -5.94 19.94 -6.04
C THR A 59 -6.54 19.22 -4.83
N CYS A 60 -7.54 18.35 -5.03
CA CYS A 60 -8.35 17.75 -3.97
C CYS A 60 -7.99 16.29 -3.63
N ASP A 61 -6.80 15.84 -4.03
CA ASP A 61 -6.40 14.43 -3.99
C ASP A 61 -6.44 13.82 -2.57
N LYS A 62 -5.93 14.53 -1.56
CA LYS A 62 -6.02 14.10 -0.14
C LYS A 62 -7.47 13.84 0.28
N THR A 63 -8.37 14.76 -0.05
CA THR A 63 -9.77 14.67 0.36
C THR A 63 -10.45 13.51 -0.34
N LYS A 64 -10.21 13.34 -1.64
CA LYS A 64 -10.74 12.20 -2.42
C LYS A 64 -10.22 10.86 -1.91
N ALA A 65 -8.92 10.75 -1.64
CA ALA A 65 -8.32 9.52 -1.13
C ALA A 65 -8.89 9.14 0.24
N ARG A 66 -9.06 10.11 1.14
CA ARG A 66 -9.71 9.89 2.44
C ARG A 66 -11.15 9.45 2.26
N GLU A 67 -11.91 10.12 1.40
CA GLU A 67 -13.34 9.83 1.21
C GLU A 67 -13.57 8.42 0.66
N ILE A 68 -12.75 8.01 -0.32
CA ILE A 68 -12.78 6.64 -0.85
C ILE A 68 -12.45 5.63 0.24
N ALA A 69 -11.41 5.88 1.04
CA ALA A 69 -11.03 4.96 2.10
C ALA A 69 -12.11 4.85 3.19
N CYS A 70 -12.65 5.99 3.65
CA CYS A 70 -13.60 6.04 4.77
C CYS A 70 -15.03 5.64 4.38
N ASN A 71 -15.49 6.01 3.18
CA ASN A 71 -16.90 5.83 2.81
C ASN A 71 -17.13 4.67 1.84
N VAL A 72 -16.09 4.14 1.19
CA VAL A 72 -16.21 3.02 0.25
C VAL A 72 -15.52 1.79 0.81
N LEU A 73 -14.21 1.87 1.05
CA LEU A 73 -13.42 0.70 1.45
C LEU A 73 -13.75 0.23 2.87
N ALA A 74 -13.83 1.16 3.84
CA ALA A 74 -14.09 0.78 5.23
C ALA A 74 -15.46 0.12 5.44
N PRO A 75 -16.59 0.64 4.90
CA PRO A 75 -17.89 -0.02 5.06
C PRO A 75 -17.93 -1.36 4.33
N SER A 76 -17.36 -1.44 3.12
CA SER A 76 -17.28 -2.69 2.36
C SER A 76 -16.52 -3.77 3.12
N LEU A 77 -15.33 -3.44 3.64
CA LEU A 77 -14.52 -4.38 4.42
C LEU A 77 -15.23 -4.80 5.71
N THR A 78 -15.88 -3.86 6.39
CA THR A 78 -16.63 -4.15 7.62
C THR A 78 -17.77 -5.13 7.34
N SER A 79 -18.54 -4.90 6.27
CA SER A 79 -19.62 -5.80 5.86
C SER A 79 -19.12 -7.21 5.51
N TYR A 80 -17.98 -7.30 4.83
CA TYR A 80 -17.33 -8.56 4.50
C TYR A 80 -16.90 -9.31 5.77
N ILE A 81 -16.15 -8.64 6.66
CA ILE A 81 -15.68 -9.24 7.92
C ILE A 81 -16.85 -9.71 8.78
N VAL A 82 -17.91 -8.92 8.90
CA VAL A 82 -19.11 -9.32 9.67
C VAL A 82 -19.77 -10.57 9.07
N THR A 83 -19.81 -10.67 7.75
CA THR A 83 -20.37 -11.85 7.05
C THR A 83 -19.51 -13.09 7.27
N GLU A 84 -18.19 -12.94 7.12
CA GLU A 84 -17.24 -14.02 7.38
C GLU A 84 -17.30 -14.49 8.83
N ILE A 85 -17.33 -13.56 9.80
CA ILE A 85 -17.45 -13.90 11.23
C ILE A 85 -18.76 -14.65 11.52
N ARG A 86 -19.87 -14.31 10.87
CA ARG A 86 -21.15 -15.03 11.03
C ARG A 86 -21.10 -16.44 10.45
N ASN A 87 -20.32 -16.65 9.40
CA ASN A 87 -20.18 -17.94 8.73
C ASN A 87 -19.13 -18.85 9.38
N VAL A 88 -18.29 -18.32 10.28
CA VAL A 88 -17.30 -19.09 11.03
C VAL A 88 -18.02 -19.93 12.09
N SER A 89 -17.85 -21.25 12.01
CA SER A 89 -18.35 -22.18 13.03
C SER A 89 -17.62 -21.98 14.36
N PHE A 90 -18.30 -22.18 15.49
CA PHE A 90 -17.72 -22.08 16.85
C PHE A 90 -16.40 -22.89 16.99
N PHE A 91 -16.27 -23.99 16.25
CA PHE A 91 -15.10 -24.85 16.22
C PHE A 91 -13.84 -24.16 15.65
N GLN A 92 -13.97 -23.34 14.61
CA GLN A 92 -12.85 -22.60 14.01
C GLN A 92 -12.34 -21.50 14.94
N PHE A 93 -13.24 -20.80 15.63
CA PHE A 93 -12.86 -19.79 16.63
C PHE A 93 -12.16 -20.44 17.84
N ALA A 94 -12.66 -21.60 18.31
CA ALA A 94 -12.03 -22.38 19.36
C ALA A 94 -10.64 -22.95 18.95
N MET A 95 -10.46 -23.33 17.68
CA MET A 95 -9.15 -23.73 17.15
C MET A 95 -8.16 -22.56 17.12
N MET A 96 -8.59 -21.36 16.69
CA MET A 96 -7.75 -20.15 16.73
C MET A 96 -7.32 -19.77 18.16
N LEU A 97 -8.22 -19.88 19.14
CA LEU A 97 -7.88 -19.63 20.55
C LEU A 97 -6.88 -20.65 21.10
N ARG A 98 -7.04 -21.94 20.74
CA ARG A 98 -6.06 -22.99 21.10
C ARG A 98 -4.68 -22.77 20.48
N ILE A 99 -4.58 -22.26 19.25
CA ILE A 99 -3.28 -21.96 18.62
C ILE A 99 -2.54 -20.85 19.37
N LYS A 100 -3.24 -19.85 19.93
CA LYS A 100 -2.59 -18.81 20.76
C LYS A 100 -2.04 -19.38 22.06
N GLU A 101 -2.74 -20.31 22.71
CA GLU A 101 -2.18 -21.03 23.87
C GLU A 101 -0.98 -21.89 23.47
N ILE A 102 -1.09 -22.67 22.39
CA ILE A 102 0.02 -23.49 21.88
C ILE A 102 1.25 -22.62 21.54
N SER A 103 1.06 -21.42 20.98
CA SER A 103 2.19 -20.50 20.73
C SER A 103 2.86 -19.98 22.00
N LYS A 104 2.11 -19.79 23.10
CA LYS A 104 2.68 -19.44 24.41
C LYS A 104 3.47 -20.61 24.97
N TRP A 105 2.93 -21.82 24.89
CA TRP A 105 3.64 -23.04 25.28
C TRP A 105 4.91 -23.27 24.44
N PHE A 106 4.86 -22.98 23.14
CA PHE A 106 6.03 -23.06 22.27
C PHE A 106 7.10 -22.03 22.64
N GLN A 107 6.73 -20.79 22.97
CA GLN A 107 7.69 -19.80 23.46
C GLN A 107 8.28 -20.15 24.82
N LEU A 108 7.47 -20.68 25.75
CA LEU A 108 7.95 -21.14 27.05
C LEU A 108 8.91 -22.33 26.89
N TRP A 109 8.57 -23.29 26.03
CA TRP A 109 9.43 -24.42 25.69
C TRP A 109 10.75 -23.96 25.03
N TYR A 110 10.69 -23.04 24.05
CA TYR A 110 11.86 -22.46 23.39
C TYR A 110 12.78 -21.73 24.37
N ASN A 111 12.22 -20.98 25.32
CA ASN A 111 12.99 -20.27 26.35
C ASN A 111 13.52 -21.19 27.46
N SER A 112 12.89 -22.35 27.67
CA SER A 112 13.35 -23.38 28.61
C SER A 112 14.32 -24.39 28.00
N PHE A 113 14.56 -24.37 26.69
CA PHE A 113 15.64 -25.14 26.07
C PHE A 113 16.98 -24.56 26.53
N PRO A 114 17.78 -25.30 27.31
CA PRO A 114 19.12 -24.86 27.64
C PRO A 114 19.91 -24.69 26.35
N LYS A 115 20.77 -23.66 26.29
CA LYS A 115 21.81 -23.51 25.28
C LYS A 115 22.76 -24.71 25.36
N LEU A 116 22.38 -25.82 24.74
CA LEU A 116 23.23 -26.97 24.44
C LEU A 116 23.67 -26.85 22.98
N LEU A 117 24.40 -25.77 22.73
CA LEU A 117 25.40 -25.59 21.69
C LEU A 117 26.51 -24.74 22.31
#